data_AF-A0A2J0MH31-F1
#
_entry.id   AF-A0A2J0MH31-F1
#
_cell.length_a   1.000
_cell.length_b   1.000
_cell.length_c   1.000
_cell.angle_alpha   90.00
_cell.angle_beta   90.00
_cell.angle_gamma   90.00
#
_symmetry.space_group_name_H-M   'P 1'
#
loop_
_entity.id
_entity.type
_entity.pdbx_description
1 polymer ?
#
loop_
_entity_poly.entity_id
_entity_poly.type
_entity_poly.pdbx_seq_one_letter_code
_entity_poly.pdbx_strand_id
1 'polypeptide(L)'
;MNKNIIILILAFLIFAPVAVFAQERAEQKTEQKTDLGLAGISQEYFAKGDYEGFYQYIKGLKALSPEAYYYLALTRQREIDSWKKVKNWEGVYDKGPTYKKEISDALKEAQAKVKNDAELLLNIKYLNWQSTREDDADRGIGSFNDLVNTARDMALGPNALLRVKAFADEISKLEDKNLARRLYEVYVAKLLGPGSSKEDVNAQAQQFLNEGNAYLAKSLFDVYINSFSDNKELRAREIIAVADKFANGDAAEGLDPAFAEEMYRKAFEQAGKVAFNSNSSYRRAYNLERMKEFSAAYDGYNGLLADSPDYAGKQNIYFRLGVIAAYAKKDAGKAAEYFLKIKDEFPNDILAASGLYQLGLLSQFNKDLQKAKEYYEALIASAKLIGLDADKNELVLLTRERLKEIEETRELKYGLKLFMEGVFKALPLSVDLTARPWQGAIGEPIKFVVATSDPQTGCMTPIYSYEWSGETGSVPNIPNAPELATNYASVGIKVVYVALVGPQGPEGVGFEMVQIKENK
;
A
#
# COMPACT_ATOMS: atom_id res chain seq x y z
N MET A 1 14.17 13.32 66.57
CA MET A 1 15.24 13.93 67.38
C MET A 1 16.56 13.47 66.77
N ASN A 2 17.54 14.28 66.36
CA ASN A 2 17.66 15.73 66.10
C ASN A 2 18.31 15.88 64.69
N LYS A 3 18.21 16.93 63.87
CA LYS A 3 18.15 18.41 64.01
C LYS A 3 19.47 19.14 64.36
N ASN A 4 20.15 19.59 63.29
CA ASN A 4 20.77 20.92 63.07
C ASN A 4 22.23 21.22 63.52
N ILE A 5 22.85 22.11 62.71
CA ILE A 5 24.06 23.00 62.89
C ILE A 5 25.14 22.74 61.79
N ILE A 6 25.75 23.65 60.98
CA ILE A 6 25.91 25.15 60.85
C ILE A 6 27.31 25.65 61.33
N ILE A 7 28.19 26.29 60.53
CA ILE A 7 28.21 26.60 59.07
C ILE A 7 29.68 26.90 58.57
N LEU A 8 29.84 27.66 57.46
CA LEU A 8 31.10 28.04 56.76
C LEU A 8 32.22 28.73 57.58
N ILE A 9 33.48 28.59 57.11
CA ILE A 9 34.50 29.66 56.84
C ILE A 9 35.72 28.99 56.12
N LEU A 10 36.10 29.37 54.89
CA LEU A 10 37.16 30.34 54.47
C LEU A 10 38.56 30.12 55.11
N ALA A 11 39.70 30.21 54.41
CA ALA A 11 39.98 30.35 52.96
C ALA A 11 41.48 30.11 52.59
N PHE A 12 41.71 29.71 51.33
CA PHE A 12 42.89 29.95 50.46
C PHE A 12 44.29 29.33 50.75
N LEU A 13 45.08 29.26 49.65
CA LEU A 13 46.46 28.73 49.49
C LEU A 13 46.56 27.18 49.61
N ILE A 14 47.34 26.44 48.80
CA ILE A 14 48.44 26.76 47.85
C ILE A 14 48.16 26.20 46.42
N PHE A 15 48.89 26.70 45.41
CA PHE A 15 48.83 26.35 43.99
C PHE A 15 49.33 24.93 43.61
N ALA A 16 48.65 24.32 42.62
CA ALA A 16 49.18 23.50 41.51
C ALA A 16 49.93 22.16 41.80
N PRO A 17 50.03 21.21 40.84
CA PRO A 17 49.57 21.26 39.44
C PRO A 17 48.46 20.25 39.08
N VAL A 18 47.38 20.73 38.47
CA VAL A 18 46.31 19.90 37.86
C VAL A 18 46.64 19.52 36.40
N ALA A 19 47.71 20.09 35.82
CA ALA A 19 48.02 20.01 34.39
C ALA A 19 48.27 18.58 33.88
N VAL A 20 48.95 17.72 34.65
CA VAL A 20 49.36 16.38 34.19
C VAL A 20 48.14 15.47 33.95
N PHE A 21 47.25 15.37 34.94
CA PHE A 21 46.02 14.56 34.84
C PHE A 21 45.00 15.06 33.80
N ALA A 22 45.11 16.33 33.37
CA ALA A 22 44.29 16.85 32.27
C ALA A 22 44.76 16.33 30.91
N GLN A 23 46.08 16.19 30.72
CA GLN A 23 46.68 15.73 29.47
C GLN A 23 46.52 14.22 29.29
N GLU A 24 46.81 13.41 30.31
CA GLU A 24 46.62 11.95 30.24
C GLU A 24 45.16 11.56 29.95
N ARG A 25 44.18 12.30 30.49
CA ARG A 25 42.75 12.09 30.19
C ARG A 25 42.32 12.52 28.78
N ALA A 26 43.06 13.42 28.14
CA ALA A 26 42.83 13.79 26.75
C ALA A 26 43.43 12.73 25.81
N GLU A 27 44.64 12.25 26.14
CA GLU A 27 45.36 11.22 25.38
C GLU A 27 44.60 9.88 25.45
N GLN A 28 44.21 9.40 26.64
CA GLN A 28 43.39 8.17 26.79
C GLN A 28 42.04 8.22 26.06
N LYS A 29 41.37 9.39 26.01
CA LYS A 29 40.14 9.57 25.22
C LYS A 29 40.37 9.62 23.71
N THR A 30 41.61 9.87 23.28
CA THR A 30 41.99 9.87 21.86
C THR A 30 42.35 8.45 21.42
N GLU A 31 43.07 7.70 22.25
CA GLU A 31 43.36 6.27 22.00
C GLU A 31 42.08 5.42 21.97
N GLN A 32 41.16 5.57 22.93
CA GLN A 32 39.93 4.76 22.96
C GLN A 32 38.96 5.04 21.79
N LYS A 33 39.25 6.02 20.92
CA LYS A 33 38.50 6.28 19.68
C LYS A 33 39.06 5.61 18.42
N THR A 34 40.26 5.02 18.44
CA THR A 34 40.91 4.58 17.20
C THR A 34 40.24 3.38 16.52
N ASP A 35 39.55 2.51 17.27
CA ASP A 35 38.93 1.28 16.74
C ASP A 35 37.62 1.51 15.96
N LEU A 36 37.00 2.69 16.05
CA LEU A 36 35.67 2.96 15.47
C LEU A 36 35.68 3.53 14.05
N GLY A 37 36.85 3.94 13.53
CA GLY A 37 36.98 4.63 12.24
C GLY A 37 36.23 5.98 12.17
N LEU A 38 36.30 6.68 11.04
CA LEU A 38 35.54 7.93 10.88
C LEU A 38 34.03 7.67 10.86
N ALA A 39 33.60 6.52 10.33
CA ALA A 39 32.20 6.09 10.33
C ALA A 39 31.61 6.04 11.74
N GLY A 40 32.20 5.29 12.68
CA GLY A 40 31.70 5.17 14.05
C GLY A 40 31.79 6.49 14.82
N ILE A 41 32.89 7.23 14.66
CA ILE A 41 33.04 8.55 15.29
C ILE A 41 31.97 9.53 14.78
N SER A 42 31.64 9.53 13.48
CA SER A 42 30.60 10.42 12.93
C SER A 42 29.23 10.23 13.61
N GLN A 43 28.88 8.99 13.94
CA GLN A 43 27.61 8.66 14.58
C GLN A 43 27.52 9.25 16.00
N GLU A 44 28.62 9.24 16.77
CA GLU A 44 28.65 9.86 18.11
C GLU A 44 28.37 11.37 18.09
N TYR A 45 28.82 12.07 17.05
CA TYR A 45 28.66 13.52 16.92
C TYR A 45 27.29 13.87 16.33
N PHE A 46 26.88 13.18 15.27
CA PHE A 46 25.56 13.38 14.64
C PHE A 46 24.40 13.05 15.60
N ALA A 47 24.55 12.06 16.49
CA ALA A 47 23.56 11.76 17.53
C ALA A 47 23.40 12.89 18.58
N LYS A 48 24.37 13.80 18.68
CA LYS A 48 24.36 14.97 19.58
C LYS A 48 24.03 16.28 18.86
N GLY A 49 23.93 16.26 17.52
CA GLY A 49 23.84 17.47 16.69
C GLY A 49 25.13 18.28 16.61
N ASP A 50 26.28 17.73 17.04
CA ASP A 50 27.56 18.44 17.10
C ASP A 50 28.33 18.33 15.77
N TYR A 51 27.76 18.94 14.74
CA TYR A 51 28.33 18.94 13.38
C TYR A 51 29.64 19.72 13.31
N GLU A 52 29.71 20.92 13.89
CA GLU A 52 30.93 21.74 13.91
C GLU A 52 32.06 21.06 14.69
N GLY A 53 31.78 20.40 15.83
CA GLY A 53 32.78 19.65 16.59
C GLY A 53 33.38 18.48 15.80
N PHE A 54 32.58 17.76 15.01
CA PHE A 54 33.09 16.70 14.13
C PHE A 54 33.87 17.27 12.93
N TYR A 55 33.38 18.34 12.33
CA TYR A 55 34.06 19.03 11.23
C TYR A 55 35.46 19.54 11.64
N GLN A 56 35.58 20.14 12.82
CA GLN A 56 36.86 20.58 13.38
C GLN A 56 37.75 19.42 13.79
N TYR A 57 37.19 18.33 14.34
CA TYR A 57 37.92 17.09 14.59
C TYR A 57 38.58 16.54 13.32
N ILE A 58 37.84 16.48 12.19
CA ILE A 58 38.40 16.02 10.91
C ILE A 58 39.47 17.00 10.40
N LYS A 59 39.25 18.32 10.48
CA LYS A 59 40.26 19.33 10.10
C LYS A 59 41.53 19.30 10.95
N GLY A 60 41.47 18.74 12.16
CA GLY A 60 42.64 18.52 13.03
C GLY A 60 43.51 17.32 12.65
N LEU A 61 43.09 16.48 11.69
CA LEU A 61 43.86 15.31 11.27
C LEU A 61 45.11 15.71 10.47
N LYS A 62 46.27 15.13 10.83
CA LYS A 62 47.58 15.43 10.22
C LYS A 62 47.65 15.21 8.70
N ALA A 63 46.80 14.33 8.17
CA ALA A 63 46.58 14.13 6.74
C ALA A 63 45.14 13.70 6.50
N LEU A 64 44.49 14.27 5.48
CA LEU A 64 43.10 13.96 5.12
C LEU A 64 43.07 12.81 4.10
N SER A 65 42.49 11.68 4.50
CA SER A 65 42.14 10.57 3.62
C SER A 65 40.97 10.93 2.69
N PRO A 66 40.71 10.18 1.60
CA PRO A 66 39.51 10.41 0.78
C PRO A 66 38.22 10.31 1.60
N GLU A 67 38.21 9.42 2.60
CA GLU A 67 37.13 9.23 3.58
C GLU A 67 36.95 10.48 4.46
N ALA A 68 38.04 11.09 4.92
CA ALA A 68 37.99 12.33 5.71
C ALA A 68 37.38 13.50 4.91
N TYR A 69 37.72 13.64 3.63
CA TYR A 69 37.09 14.64 2.76
C TYR A 69 35.59 14.34 2.53
N TYR A 70 35.21 13.07 2.35
CA TYR A 70 33.80 12.67 2.29
C TYR A 70 33.04 13.04 3.59
N TYR A 71 33.62 12.79 4.76
CA TYR A 71 32.98 13.15 6.03
C TYR A 71 32.91 14.66 6.28
N LEU A 72 33.86 15.48 5.79
CA LEU A 72 33.73 16.94 5.82
C LEU A 72 32.49 17.39 5.05
N ALA A 73 32.29 16.88 3.82
CA ALA A 73 31.10 17.17 3.02
C ALA A 73 29.81 16.65 3.67
N LEU A 74 29.79 15.39 4.12
CA LEU A 74 28.61 14.78 4.75
C LEU A 74 28.19 15.56 6.00
N THR A 75 29.15 16.01 6.81
CA THR A 75 28.88 16.79 8.03
C THR A 75 28.17 18.10 7.70
N ARG A 76 28.64 18.85 6.69
CA ARG A 76 28.01 20.11 6.26
C ARG A 76 26.64 19.90 5.63
N GLN A 77 26.43 18.83 4.86
CA GLN A 77 25.08 18.50 4.35
C GLN A 77 24.13 18.17 5.51
N ARG A 78 24.56 17.35 6.48
CA ARG A 78 23.73 16.99 7.64
C ARG A 78 23.42 18.18 8.54
N GLU A 79 24.33 19.13 8.67
CA GLU A 79 24.09 20.39 9.38
C GLU A 79 23.02 21.23 8.69
N ILE A 80 23.12 21.44 7.37
CA ILE A 80 22.09 22.11 6.55
C ILE A 80 20.74 21.39 6.66
N ASP A 81 20.72 20.06 6.54
CA ASP A 81 19.51 19.24 6.68
C ASP A 81 18.88 19.40 8.07
N SER A 82 19.71 19.49 9.12
CA SER A 82 19.24 19.75 10.49
C SER A 82 18.56 21.11 10.62
N TRP A 83 19.13 22.16 10.00
CA TRP A 83 18.58 23.51 10.03
C TRP A 83 17.24 23.61 9.28
N LYS A 84 17.13 22.99 8.10
CA LYS A 84 15.85 22.83 7.38
C LYS A 84 14.80 22.18 8.30
N LYS A 85 15.16 21.08 8.98
CA LYS A 85 14.27 20.30 9.85
C LYS A 85 13.76 21.11 11.06
N VAL A 86 14.61 21.95 11.67
CA VAL A 86 14.20 22.82 12.79
C VAL A 86 13.72 24.22 12.35
N LYS A 87 13.61 24.46 11.04
CA LYS A 87 13.22 25.76 10.43
C LYS A 87 14.16 26.93 10.79
N ASN A 88 15.44 26.64 11.04
CA ASN A 88 16.49 27.65 11.19
C ASN A 88 16.90 28.21 9.81
N TRP A 89 16.05 29.09 9.27
CA TRP A 89 16.29 29.68 7.94
C TRP A 89 17.46 30.67 7.90
N GLU A 90 17.76 31.34 9.02
CA GLU A 90 18.93 32.22 9.18
C GLU A 90 20.22 31.45 8.88
N GLY A 91 20.43 30.29 9.51
CA GLY A 91 21.56 29.41 9.19
C GLY A 91 21.58 28.96 7.72
N VAL A 92 20.43 28.57 7.17
CA VAL A 92 20.31 28.11 5.78
C VAL A 92 20.66 29.20 4.76
N TYR A 93 20.32 30.47 5.02
CA TYR A 93 20.62 31.57 4.09
C TYR A 93 22.02 32.16 4.31
N ASP A 94 22.45 32.37 5.56
CA ASP A 94 23.71 33.07 5.85
C ASP A 94 24.94 32.15 5.66
N LYS A 95 24.84 30.90 6.13
CA LYS A 95 25.95 29.93 6.08
C LYS A 95 25.80 28.90 4.96
N GLY A 96 24.57 28.62 4.52
CA GLY A 96 24.28 27.63 3.48
C GLY A 96 25.12 27.79 2.19
N PRO A 97 25.28 28.99 1.60
CA PRO A 97 26.11 29.18 0.41
C PRO A 97 27.59 28.82 0.64
N THR A 98 28.15 29.16 1.79
CA THR A 98 29.51 28.80 2.19
C THR A 98 29.64 27.29 2.38
N TYR A 99 28.71 26.67 3.11
CA TYR A 99 28.73 25.23 3.36
C TYR A 99 28.49 24.39 2.09
N LYS A 100 27.67 24.86 1.15
CA LYS A 100 27.51 24.25 -0.18
C LYS A 100 28.81 24.28 -0.99
N LYS A 101 29.57 25.37 -0.89
CA LYS A 101 30.93 25.42 -1.47
C LYS A 101 31.87 24.44 -0.77
N GLU A 102 31.89 24.39 0.57
CA GLU A 102 32.71 23.44 1.33
C GLU A 102 32.40 21.98 0.97
N ILE A 103 31.12 21.64 0.78
CA ILE A 103 30.65 20.33 0.30
C ILE A 103 31.25 20.03 -1.08
N SER A 104 31.12 20.93 -2.04
CA SER A 104 31.62 20.75 -3.41
C SER A 104 33.15 20.62 -3.48
N ASP A 105 33.88 21.50 -2.80
CA ASP A 105 35.35 21.47 -2.74
C ASP A 105 35.84 20.17 -2.06
N ALA A 106 35.19 19.73 -0.98
CA ALA A 106 35.56 18.50 -0.28
C ALA A 106 35.21 17.23 -1.08
N LEU A 107 34.05 17.15 -1.73
CA LEU A 107 33.68 16.02 -2.59
C LEU A 107 34.63 15.88 -3.79
N LYS A 108 35.06 17.00 -4.38
CA LYS A 108 36.07 17.03 -5.45
C LYS A 108 37.41 16.48 -4.99
N GLU A 109 37.90 16.90 -3.81
CA GLU A 109 39.14 16.38 -3.23
C GLU A 109 39.03 14.90 -2.84
N ALA A 110 37.86 14.45 -2.33
CA ALA A 110 37.58 13.05 -2.06
C ALA A 110 37.66 12.20 -3.34
N GLN A 111 36.95 12.62 -4.40
CA GLN A 111 36.93 11.93 -5.69
C GLN A 111 38.31 11.90 -6.37
N ALA A 112 39.12 12.95 -6.21
CA ALA A 112 40.48 13.01 -6.76
C ALA A 112 41.48 12.07 -6.06
N LYS A 113 41.20 11.63 -4.83
CA LYS A 113 42.11 10.83 -4.00
C LYS A 113 41.67 9.37 -3.80
N VAL A 114 40.37 9.06 -3.96
CA VAL A 114 39.86 7.69 -3.80
C VAL A 114 40.44 6.76 -4.87
N LYS A 115 40.88 5.57 -4.45
CA LYS A 115 41.50 4.55 -5.32
C LYS A 115 41.07 3.17 -4.87
N ASN A 116 40.60 2.35 -5.80
CA ASN A 116 40.18 0.96 -5.60
C ASN A 116 39.07 0.74 -4.54
N ASP A 117 38.45 1.80 -4.04
CA ASP A 117 37.31 1.76 -3.13
C ASP A 117 36.05 2.18 -3.88
N ALA A 118 35.25 1.18 -4.27
CA ALA A 118 33.97 1.39 -4.95
C ALA A 118 32.88 1.91 -4.00
N GLU A 119 32.94 1.58 -2.71
CA GLU A 119 31.90 1.96 -1.76
C GLU A 119 31.98 3.46 -1.44
N LEU A 120 33.19 3.95 -1.13
CA LEU A 120 33.43 5.36 -0.88
C LEU A 120 33.23 6.21 -2.13
N LEU A 121 33.66 5.76 -3.31
CA LEU A 121 33.39 6.49 -4.55
C LEU A 121 31.88 6.61 -4.83
N LEU A 122 31.11 5.55 -4.63
CA LEU A 122 29.65 5.58 -4.75
C LEU A 122 28.99 6.52 -3.72
N ASN A 123 29.47 6.51 -2.46
CA ASN A 123 29.03 7.44 -1.42
C ASN A 123 29.31 8.91 -1.78
N ILE A 124 30.48 9.21 -2.36
CA ILE A 124 30.85 10.55 -2.87
C ILE A 124 29.93 10.98 -4.02
N LYS A 125 29.70 10.11 -5.01
CA LYS A 125 28.81 10.39 -6.15
C LYS A 125 27.37 10.66 -5.72
N TYR A 126 26.84 9.88 -4.78
CA TYR A 126 25.48 10.05 -4.27
C TYR A 126 25.31 11.33 -3.47
N LEU A 127 26.28 11.67 -2.60
CA LEU A 127 26.25 12.93 -1.86
C LEU A 127 26.38 14.16 -2.79
N ASN A 128 27.21 14.07 -3.83
CA ASN A 128 27.30 15.11 -4.87
C ASN A 128 25.98 15.31 -5.63
N TRP A 129 25.27 14.23 -5.95
CA TRP A 129 23.92 14.32 -6.50
C TRP A 129 22.94 14.96 -5.51
N GLN A 130 22.93 14.50 -4.25
CA GLN A 130 22.01 14.99 -3.22
C GLN A 130 22.18 16.50 -2.99
N SER A 131 23.41 17.00 -2.90
CA SER A 131 23.67 18.43 -2.71
C SER A 131 23.36 19.25 -3.96
N THR A 132 23.76 18.76 -5.15
CA THR A 132 23.60 19.52 -6.40
C THR A 132 22.13 19.70 -6.79
N ARG A 133 21.30 18.65 -6.66
CA ARG A 133 19.87 18.71 -7.06
C ARG A 133 19.04 19.69 -6.23
N GLU A 134 19.49 20.05 -5.02
CA GLU A 134 18.82 21.05 -4.17
C GLU A 134 19.13 22.49 -4.60
N ASP A 135 20.24 22.70 -5.31
CA ASP A 135 20.66 24.00 -5.83
C ASP A 135 20.27 24.22 -7.30
N ASP A 136 20.29 23.15 -8.09
CA ASP A 136 20.22 23.20 -9.54
C ASP A 136 19.75 21.83 -10.09
N ALA A 137 18.51 21.78 -10.58
CA ALA A 137 17.91 20.52 -11.04
C ALA A 137 18.63 19.92 -12.26
N ASP A 138 19.09 20.76 -13.19
CA ASP A 138 19.74 20.31 -14.42
C ASP A 138 21.15 19.74 -14.15
N ARG A 139 21.95 20.42 -13.31
CA ARG A 139 23.21 19.85 -12.80
C ARG A 139 22.98 18.65 -11.88
N GLY A 140 21.82 18.59 -11.22
CA GLY A 140 21.33 17.41 -10.51
C GLY A 140 21.18 16.20 -11.43
N ILE A 141 20.51 16.35 -12.59
CA ILE A 141 20.37 15.28 -13.59
C ILE A 141 21.74 14.81 -14.10
N GLY A 142 22.66 15.74 -14.39
CA GLY A 142 24.03 15.40 -14.77
C GLY A 142 24.76 14.57 -13.71
N SER A 143 24.70 15.01 -12.45
CA SER A 143 25.32 14.33 -11.30
C SER A 143 24.70 12.96 -11.02
N PHE A 144 23.41 12.77 -11.29
CA PHE A 144 22.74 11.48 -11.18
C PHE A 144 23.22 10.49 -12.26
N ASN A 145 23.36 10.96 -13.50
CA ASN A 145 23.83 10.13 -14.61
C ASN A 145 25.26 9.63 -14.35
N ASP A 146 26.12 10.47 -13.77
CA ASP A 146 27.47 10.14 -13.32
C ASP A 146 27.47 9.06 -12.21
N LEU A 147 26.60 9.16 -11.20
CA LEU A 147 26.39 8.10 -10.20
C LEU A 147 25.95 6.76 -10.83
N VAL A 148 24.92 6.78 -11.68
CA VAL A 148 24.38 5.56 -12.32
C VAL A 148 25.42 4.90 -13.22
N ASN A 149 26.19 5.67 -13.99
CA ASN A 149 27.25 5.14 -14.84
C ASN A 149 28.39 4.58 -13.99
N THR A 150 28.84 5.28 -12.95
CA THR A 150 29.83 4.77 -11.98
C THR A 150 29.40 3.42 -11.40
N ALA A 151 28.15 3.29 -10.96
CA ALA A 151 27.61 2.04 -10.43
C ALA A 151 27.51 0.91 -11.48
N ARG A 152 27.21 1.24 -12.75
CA ARG A 152 27.13 0.26 -13.84
C ARG A 152 28.51 -0.24 -14.27
N ASP A 153 29.48 0.65 -14.37
CA ASP A 153 30.73 0.36 -15.08
C ASP A 153 31.80 -0.24 -14.15
N MET A 154 31.71 0.01 -12.84
CA MET A 154 32.62 -0.59 -11.84
C MET A 154 32.31 -2.05 -11.50
N ALA A 155 33.34 -2.80 -11.09
CA ALA A 155 33.17 -4.03 -10.34
C ALA A 155 32.73 -3.70 -8.90
N LEU A 156 31.59 -4.23 -8.44
CA LEU A 156 31.04 -3.96 -7.11
C LEU A 156 31.21 -5.19 -6.22
N GLY A 157 31.87 -5.02 -5.07
CA GLY A 157 31.79 -5.99 -3.97
C GLY A 157 30.45 -5.92 -3.23
N PRO A 158 30.12 -6.88 -2.35
CA PRO A 158 28.82 -6.97 -1.69
C PRO A 158 28.36 -5.66 -1.01
N ASN A 159 29.23 -5.01 -0.23
CA ASN A 159 28.89 -3.76 0.45
C ASN A 159 28.56 -2.64 -0.55
N ALA A 160 29.41 -2.43 -1.56
CA ALA A 160 29.20 -1.42 -2.60
C ALA A 160 27.90 -1.67 -3.39
N LEU A 161 27.56 -2.93 -3.65
CA LEU A 161 26.30 -3.32 -4.26
C LEU A 161 25.10 -3.01 -3.33
N LEU A 162 25.21 -3.28 -2.03
CA LEU A 162 24.20 -2.89 -1.04
C LEU A 162 24.04 -1.36 -0.92
N ARG A 163 25.10 -0.56 -1.12
CA ARG A 163 24.97 0.91 -1.20
C ARG A 163 24.13 1.34 -2.40
N VAL A 164 24.27 0.72 -3.58
CA VAL A 164 23.43 1.02 -4.75
C VAL A 164 21.95 0.75 -4.45
N LYS A 165 21.61 -0.34 -3.76
CA LYS A 165 20.24 -0.60 -3.28
C LYS A 165 19.80 0.46 -2.27
N ALA A 166 20.63 0.77 -1.25
CA ALA A 166 20.28 1.73 -0.22
C ALA A 166 19.99 3.13 -0.79
N PHE A 167 20.76 3.58 -1.78
CA PHE A 167 20.47 4.81 -2.51
C PHE A 167 19.12 4.73 -3.24
N ALA A 168 18.83 3.63 -3.93
CA ALA A 168 17.54 3.45 -4.59
C ALA A 168 16.36 3.41 -3.59
N ASP A 169 16.53 2.76 -2.44
CA ASP A 169 15.58 2.75 -1.32
C ASP A 169 15.37 4.17 -0.74
N GLU A 170 16.41 5.00 -0.65
CA GLU A 170 16.34 6.39 -0.19
C GLU A 170 15.67 7.32 -1.22
N ILE A 171 16.06 7.24 -2.50
CA ILE A 171 15.44 8.03 -3.57
C ILE A 171 13.96 7.68 -3.73
N SER A 172 13.59 6.40 -3.57
CA SER A 172 12.18 5.96 -3.62
C SER A 172 11.32 6.55 -2.50
N LYS A 173 11.91 6.97 -1.37
CA LYS A 173 11.22 7.66 -0.25
C LYS A 173 11.10 9.17 -0.48
N LEU A 174 11.82 9.70 -1.46
CA LEU A 174 11.78 11.09 -1.93
C LEU A 174 10.87 11.24 -3.16
N GLU A 175 9.96 10.27 -3.35
CA GLU A 175 8.95 10.13 -4.42
C GLU A 175 9.46 10.08 -5.87
N ASP A 176 10.76 10.26 -6.12
CA ASP A 176 11.37 10.13 -7.44
C ASP A 176 11.59 8.66 -7.85
N LYS A 177 10.45 8.00 -8.14
CA LYS A 177 10.37 6.59 -8.56
C LYS A 177 11.17 6.33 -9.84
N ASN A 178 11.36 7.32 -10.70
CA ASN A 178 12.09 7.19 -11.96
C ASN A 178 13.61 7.16 -11.76
N LEU A 179 14.15 8.00 -10.87
CA LEU A 179 15.57 7.90 -10.52
C LEU A 179 15.86 6.67 -9.66
N ALA A 180 15.00 6.33 -8.69
CA ALA A 180 15.14 5.11 -7.89
C ALA A 180 15.21 3.85 -8.77
N ARG A 181 14.28 3.73 -9.74
CA ARG A 181 14.26 2.69 -10.79
C ARG A 181 15.62 2.49 -11.44
N ARG A 182 16.30 3.56 -11.86
CA ARG A 182 17.57 3.48 -12.61
C ARG A 182 18.73 2.91 -11.79
N LEU A 183 18.72 3.08 -10.46
CA LEU A 183 19.70 2.44 -9.56
C LEU A 183 19.29 1.00 -9.23
N TYR A 184 17.99 0.71 -9.07
CA TYR A 184 17.51 -0.67 -8.93
C TYR A 184 17.83 -1.52 -10.18
N GLU A 185 17.72 -0.97 -11.39
CA GLU A 185 18.12 -1.63 -12.64
C GLU A 185 19.61 -2.01 -12.64
N VAL A 186 20.49 -1.12 -12.17
CA VAL A 186 21.92 -1.41 -12.00
C VAL A 186 22.16 -2.44 -10.90
N TYR A 187 21.46 -2.35 -9.77
CA TYR A 187 21.55 -3.30 -8.68
C TYR A 187 21.17 -4.72 -9.13
N VAL A 188 20.03 -4.88 -9.81
CA VAL A 188 19.58 -6.15 -10.39
C VAL A 188 20.60 -6.71 -11.39
N ALA A 189 21.11 -5.88 -12.30
CA ALA A 189 22.10 -6.28 -13.30
C ALA A 189 23.50 -6.62 -12.74
N LYS A 190 23.76 -6.30 -11.46
CA LYS A 190 25.00 -6.66 -10.73
C LYS A 190 24.78 -7.82 -9.76
N LEU A 191 23.58 -7.97 -9.23
CA LEU A 191 23.15 -9.08 -8.37
C LEU A 191 22.98 -10.38 -9.20
N LEU A 192 22.39 -10.26 -10.39
CA LEU A 192 22.29 -11.35 -11.36
C LEU A 192 23.59 -11.44 -12.17
N GLY A 193 24.55 -12.21 -11.65
CA GLY A 193 25.80 -12.49 -12.34
C GLY A 193 25.61 -13.29 -13.64
N PRO A 194 26.61 -13.30 -14.55
CA PRO A 194 26.56 -14.13 -15.75
C PRO A 194 26.36 -15.61 -15.41
N GLY A 195 25.21 -16.17 -15.80
CA GLY A 195 24.86 -17.57 -15.54
C GLY A 195 23.99 -17.83 -14.29
N SER A 196 23.42 -16.81 -13.63
CA SER A 196 22.36 -17.02 -12.63
C SER A 196 21.24 -17.92 -13.18
N SER A 197 20.78 -18.89 -12.40
CA SER A 197 19.71 -19.80 -12.82
C SER A 197 18.34 -19.12 -12.79
N LYS A 198 17.33 -19.73 -13.43
CA LYS A 198 15.95 -19.21 -13.41
C LYS A 198 15.41 -19.24 -11.97
N GLU A 199 15.82 -20.27 -11.24
CA GLU A 199 15.47 -20.60 -9.87
C GLU A 199 16.04 -19.55 -8.89
N ASP A 200 17.30 -19.13 -9.07
CA ASP A 200 17.93 -18.06 -8.28
C ASP A 200 17.20 -16.73 -8.46
N VAL A 201 16.87 -16.36 -9.72
CA VAL A 201 16.14 -15.13 -10.03
C VAL A 201 14.77 -15.11 -9.36
N ASN A 202 14.04 -16.24 -9.39
CA ASN A 202 12.73 -16.40 -8.76
C ASN A 202 12.82 -16.31 -7.22
N ALA A 203 13.79 -17.01 -6.62
CA ALA A 203 14.03 -16.95 -5.18
C ALA A 203 14.35 -15.52 -4.72
N GLN A 204 15.20 -14.81 -5.47
CA GLN A 204 15.57 -13.43 -5.17
C GLN A 204 14.40 -12.45 -5.36
N ALA A 205 13.56 -12.66 -6.37
CA ALA A 205 12.32 -11.89 -6.58
C ALA A 205 11.33 -12.08 -5.42
N GLN A 206 11.15 -13.33 -4.96
CA GLN A 206 10.30 -13.66 -3.82
C GLN A 206 10.87 -13.08 -2.51
N GLN A 207 12.20 -13.05 -2.32
CA GLN A 207 12.81 -12.36 -1.17
C GLN A 207 12.44 -10.88 -1.16
N PHE A 208 12.63 -10.14 -2.25
CA PHE A 208 12.29 -8.71 -2.27
C PHE A 208 10.79 -8.45 -2.12
N LEU A 209 9.92 -9.38 -2.57
CA LEU A 209 8.49 -9.30 -2.31
C LEU A 209 8.18 -9.44 -0.81
N ASN A 210 8.85 -10.38 -0.12
CA ASN A 210 8.72 -10.57 1.32
C ASN A 210 9.31 -9.40 2.14
N GLU A 211 10.36 -8.73 1.62
CA GLU A 211 10.91 -7.48 2.19
C GLU A 211 10.03 -6.25 1.89
N GLY A 212 8.93 -6.39 1.16
CA GLY A 212 8.06 -5.28 0.75
C GLY A 212 8.60 -4.41 -0.39
N ASN A 213 9.77 -4.72 -0.95
CA ASN A 213 10.30 -4.04 -2.14
C ASN A 213 9.67 -4.64 -3.41
N ALA A 214 8.38 -4.36 -3.58
CA ALA A 214 7.58 -4.77 -4.74
C ALA A 214 8.14 -4.28 -6.08
N TYR A 215 8.96 -3.21 -6.10
CA TYR A 215 9.64 -2.77 -7.32
C TYR A 215 10.72 -3.78 -7.77
N LEU A 216 11.68 -4.09 -6.90
CA LEU A 216 12.74 -5.06 -7.19
C LEU A 216 12.18 -6.45 -7.51
N ALA A 217 11.13 -6.87 -6.78
CA ALA A 217 10.43 -8.11 -7.04
C ALA A 217 9.92 -8.18 -8.49
N LYS A 218 9.21 -7.15 -8.98
CA LYS A 218 8.72 -7.10 -10.37
C LYS A 218 9.86 -7.13 -11.39
N SER A 219 10.91 -6.32 -11.19
CA SER A 219 12.06 -6.28 -12.12
C SER A 219 12.72 -7.65 -12.27
N LEU A 220 12.84 -8.42 -11.18
CA LEU A 220 13.37 -9.78 -11.23
C LEU A 220 12.37 -10.79 -11.80
N PHE A 221 11.07 -10.66 -11.48
CA PHE A 221 10.04 -11.51 -12.10
C PHE A 221 9.95 -11.31 -13.61
N ASP A 222 10.17 -10.11 -14.16
CA ASP A 222 10.27 -9.92 -15.61
C ASP A 222 11.49 -10.65 -16.21
N VAL A 223 12.66 -10.62 -15.54
CA VAL A 223 13.84 -11.40 -15.97
C VAL A 223 13.53 -12.91 -15.92
N TYR A 224 12.89 -13.39 -14.85
CA TYR A 224 12.44 -14.77 -14.71
C TYR A 224 11.47 -15.18 -15.83
N ILE A 225 10.41 -14.42 -16.07
CA ILE A 225 9.42 -14.61 -17.14
C ILE A 225 10.08 -14.61 -18.53
N ASN A 226 11.08 -13.75 -18.75
CA ASN A 226 11.77 -13.67 -20.04
C ASN A 226 12.72 -14.85 -20.29
N SER A 227 13.16 -15.55 -19.24
CA SER A 227 13.95 -16.78 -19.36
C SER A 227 13.20 -17.97 -19.97
N PHE A 228 11.86 -17.92 -20.04
CA PHE A 228 11.00 -18.94 -20.69
C PHE A 228 10.55 -18.53 -22.11
N SER A 229 11.28 -17.60 -22.76
CA SER A 229 10.94 -17.10 -24.10
C SER A 229 10.94 -18.17 -25.20
N ASP A 230 11.53 -19.34 -24.93
CA ASP A 230 11.53 -20.56 -25.73
C ASP A 230 10.21 -21.35 -25.67
N ASN A 231 9.46 -21.28 -24.56
CA ASN A 231 8.22 -22.03 -24.36
C ASN A 231 7.07 -21.12 -23.90
N LYS A 232 6.19 -20.75 -24.83
CA LYS A 232 5.05 -19.85 -24.59
C LYS A 232 4.05 -20.36 -23.55
N GLU A 233 3.79 -21.66 -23.51
CA GLU A 233 2.80 -22.25 -22.58
C GLU A 233 3.33 -22.25 -21.15
N LEU A 234 4.58 -22.66 -20.96
CA LEU A 234 5.28 -22.58 -19.68
C LEU A 234 5.44 -21.13 -19.24
N ARG A 235 5.82 -20.23 -20.15
CA ARG A 235 5.90 -18.79 -19.87
C ARG A 235 4.57 -18.20 -19.44
N ALA A 236 3.46 -18.56 -20.08
CA ALA A 236 2.13 -18.10 -19.68
C ALA A 236 1.74 -18.61 -18.28
N ARG A 237 2.08 -19.88 -17.94
CA ARG A 237 1.92 -20.42 -16.58
C ARG A 237 2.73 -19.62 -15.55
N GLU A 238 4.01 -19.34 -15.82
CA GLU A 238 4.84 -18.61 -14.87
C GLU A 238 4.43 -17.13 -14.75
N ILE A 239 3.93 -16.51 -15.82
CA ILE A 239 3.31 -15.18 -15.74
C ILE A 239 2.08 -15.19 -14.82
N ILE A 240 1.24 -16.22 -14.88
CA ILE A 240 0.09 -16.39 -13.98
C ILE A 240 0.56 -16.64 -12.53
N ALA A 241 1.59 -17.48 -12.33
CA ALA A 241 2.17 -17.74 -11.01
C ALA A 241 2.85 -16.51 -10.38
N VAL A 242 3.27 -15.54 -11.20
CA VAL A 242 3.71 -14.20 -10.78
C VAL A 242 2.51 -13.29 -10.49
N ALA A 243 1.51 -13.24 -11.38
CA ALA A 243 0.30 -12.43 -11.22
C ALA A 243 -0.45 -12.75 -9.91
N ASP A 244 -0.59 -14.04 -9.59
CA ASP A 244 -1.20 -14.56 -8.35
C ASP A 244 -0.56 -14.01 -7.05
N LYS A 245 0.69 -13.52 -7.11
CA LYS A 245 1.42 -12.91 -5.97
C LYS A 245 1.10 -11.42 -5.75
N PHE A 246 0.61 -10.73 -6.79
CA PHE A 246 0.28 -9.31 -6.73
C PHE A 246 -1.23 -9.04 -6.78
N ALA A 247 -2.02 -10.01 -7.26
CA ALA A 247 -3.47 -9.94 -7.34
C ALA A 247 -4.13 -9.91 -5.96
N ASN A 248 -5.33 -9.33 -5.88
CA ASN A 248 -6.24 -9.57 -4.76
C ASN A 248 -6.61 -11.06 -4.69
N GLY A 249 -6.71 -11.62 -3.48
CA GLY A 249 -7.07 -13.02 -3.28
C GLY A 249 -7.77 -13.29 -1.95
N ASP A 250 -8.23 -14.53 -1.74
CA ASP A 250 -9.09 -14.92 -0.62
C ASP A 250 -8.42 -14.93 0.78
N ALA A 251 -7.30 -14.24 0.95
CA ALA A 251 -6.52 -14.20 2.18
C ALA A 251 -5.76 -12.89 2.42
N ALA A 252 -5.64 -11.99 1.43
CA ALA A 252 -4.90 -10.74 1.54
C ALA A 252 -5.33 -9.75 0.44
N GLU A 253 -5.09 -8.46 0.67
CA GLU A 253 -5.15 -7.45 -0.38
C GLU A 253 -4.02 -7.67 -1.39
N GLY A 254 -4.26 -7.34 -2.66
CA GLY A 254 -3.25 -7.45 -3.70
C GLY A 254 -2.12 -6.44 -3.50
N LEU A 255 -0.87 -6.90 -3.57
CA LEU A 255 0.31 -6.03 -3.48
C LEU A 255 0.42 -5.06 -4.67
N ASP A 256 -0.08 -5.45 -5.84
CA ASP A 256 -0.37 -4.54 -6.95
C ASP A 256 -1.40 -5.18 -7.92
N PRO A 257 -2.70 -4.90 -7.72
CA PRO A 257 -3.78 -5.45 -8.55
C PRO A 257 -3.66 -5.10 -10.04
N ALA A 258 -3.12 -3.92 -10.37
CA ALA A 258 -3.01 -3.44 -11.75
C ALA A 258 -1.88 -4.16 -12.50
N PHE A 259 -0.72 -4.33 -11.85
CA PHE A 259 0.36 -5.17 -12.38
C PHE A 259 -0.08 -6.65 -12.52
N ALA A 260 -0.89 -7.15 -11.59
CA ALA A 260 -1.44 -8.50 -11.71
C ALA A 260 -2.32 -8.67 -12.95
N GLU A 261 -3.21 -7.72 -13.25
CA GLU A 261 -4.03 -7.76 -14.48
C GLU A 261 -3.20 -7.51 -15.75
N GLU A 262 -2.14 -6.69 -15.71
CA GLU A 262 -1.17 -6.59 -16.80
C GLU A 262 -0.54 -7.97 -17.09
N MET A 263 -0.11 -8.69 -16.05
CA MET A 263 0.45 -10.03 -16.20
C MET A 263 -0.60 -11.05 -16.67
N TYR A 264 -1.82 -11.08 -16.11
CA TYR A 264 -2.88 -11.96 -16.60
C TYR A 264 -3.20 -11.70 -18.09
N ARG A 265 -3.25 -10.44 -18.52
CA ARG A 265 -3.36 -10.10 -19.95
C ARG A 265 -2.19 -10.62 -20.77
N LYS A 266 -0.95 -10.37 -20.34
CA LYS A 266 0.30 -10.82 -20.98
C LYS A 266 0.36 -12.35 -21.11
N ALA A 267 -0.26 -13.12 -20.20
CA ALA A 267 -0.42 -14.57 -20.32
C ALA A 267 -1.50 -14.96 -21.34
N PHE A 268 -2.68 -14.33 -21.28
CA PHE A 268 -3.79 -14.58 -22.21
C PHE A 268 -3.43 -14.20 -23.66
N GLU A 269 -2.66 -13.14 -23.87
CA GLU A 269 -2.16 -12.71 -25.17
C GLU A 269 -1.09 -13.68 -25.75
N GLN A 270 -0.46 -14.51 -24.92
CA GLN A 270 0.57 -15.49 -25.35
C GLN A 270 0.03 -16.91 -25.58
N ALA A 271 -0.91 -17.37 -24.76
CA ALA A 271 -1.42 -18.76 -24.79
C ALA A 271 -2.95 -18.85 -24.61
N GLY A 272 -3.68 -17.73 -24.70
CA GLY A 272 -5.14 -17.71 -24.65
C GLY A 272 -5.72 -18.26 -23.35
N LYS A 273 -6.89 -18.88 -23.47
CA LYS A 273 -7.65 -19.43 -22.33
C LYS A 273 -6.97 -20.63 -21.68
N VAL A 274 -6.23 -21.45 -22.43
CA VAL A 274 -5.61 -22.69 -21.95
C VAL A 274 -4.44 -22.49 -20.98
N ALA A 275 -3.93 -21.26 -20.86
CA ALA A 275 -3.00 -20.90 -19.79
C ALA A 275 -3.64 -20.94 -18.39
N PHE A 276 -4.96 -20.72 -18.31
CA PHE A 276 -5.69 -20.54 -17.05
C PHE A 276 -6.35 -21.84 -16.59
N ASN A 277 -6.08 -22.22 -15.34
CA ASN A 277 -6.92 -23.15 -14.60
C ASN A 277 -8.04 -22.39 -13.86
N SER A 278 -9.03 -23.13 -13.36
CA SER A 278 -10.22 -22.57 -12.68
C SER A 278 -9.90 -21.61 -11.53
N ASN A 279 -8.83 -21.87 -10.76
CA ASN A 279 -8.40 -21.00 -9.67
C ASN A 279 -7.78 -19.69 -10.17
N SER A 280 -6.92 -19.75 -11.20
CA SER A 280 -6.36 -18.53 -11.82
C SER A 280 -7.44 -17.70 -12.53
N SER A 281 -8.44 -18.34 -13.15
CA SER A 281 -9.60 -17.64 -13.73
C SER A 281 -10.44 -16.94 -12.65
N TYR A 282 -10.68 -17.60 -11.51
CA TYR A 282 -11.35 -16.98 -10.36
C TYR A 282 -10.53 -15.81 -9.79
N ARG A 283 -9.23 -16.00 -9.55
CA ARG A 283 -8.34 -14.96 -9.03
C ARG A 283 -8.30 -13.73 -9.93
N ARG A 284 -8.26 -13.90 -11.26
CA ARG A 284 -8.35 -12.79 -12.21
C ARG A 284 -9.69 -12.07 -12.13
N ALA A 285 -10.81 -12.81 -12.17
CA ALA A 285 -12.14 -12.21 -12.09
C ALA A 285 -12.38 -11.47 -10.76
N TYR A 286 -11.89 -12.02 -9.64
CA TYR A 286 -11.92 -11.37 -8.34
C TYR A 286 -10.99 -10.13 -8.28
N ASN A 287 -9.80 -10.21 -8.89
CA ASN A 287 -8.90 -9.06 -8.98
C ASN A 287 -9.55 -7.89 -9.75
N LEU A 288 -10.18 -8.16 -10.88
CA LEU A 288 -10.96 -7.20 -11.66
C LEU A 288 -12.16 -6.65 -10.86
N GLU A 289 -12.86 -7.49 -10.09
CA GLU A 289 -13.97 -7.07 -9.23
C GLU A 289 -13.50 -6.09 -8.14
N ARG A 290 -12.36 -6.36 -7.50
CA ARG A 290 -11.74 -5.49 -6.49
C ARG A 290 -11.15 -4.22 -7.11
N MET A 291 -10.74 -4.26 -8.38
CA MET A 291 -10.42 -3.07 -9.19
C MET A 291 -11.66 -2.33 -9.71
N LYS A 292 -12.88 -2.85 -9.44
CA LYS A 292 -14.18 -2.31 -9.90
C LYS A 292 -14.35 -2.26 -11.42
N GLU A 293 -13.56 -3.05 -12.14
CA GLU A 293 -13.72 -3.37 -13.55
C GLU A 293 -14.90 -4.36 -13.73
N PHE A 294 -16.08 -3.96 -13.25
CA PHE A 294 -17.20 -4.86 -12.98
C PHE A 294 -17.70 -5.61 -14.21
N SER A 295 -17.60 -5.04 -15.42
CA SER A 295 -17.95 -5.80 -16.64
C SER A 295 -16.91 -6.89 -16.93
N ALA A 296 -15.61 -6.58 -16.86
CA ALA A 296 -14.56 -7.57 -17.10
C ALA A 296 -14.57 -8.68 -16.02
N ALA A 297 -14.87 -8.32 -14.76
CA ALA A 297 -15.11 -9.28 -13.68
C ALA A 297 -16.31 -10.19 -13.97
N TYR A 298 -17.45 -9.61 -14.37
CA TYR A 298 -18.67 -10.33 -14.75
C TYR A 298 -18.44 -11.30 -15.92
N ASP A 299 -17.71 -10.85 -16.95
CA ASP A 299 -17.42 -11.66 -18.13
C ASP A 299 -16.42 -12.78 -17.78
N GLY A 300 -15.42 -12.51 -16.94
CA GLY A 300 -14.48 -13.50 -16.41
C GLY A 300 -15.13 -14.57 -15.53
N TYR A 301 -16.02 -14.18 -14.61
CA TYR A 301 -16.80 -15.09 -13.77
C TYR A 301 -17.74 -15.98 -14.59
N ASN A 302 -18.45 -15.44 -15.58
CA ASN A 302 -19.28 -16.26 -16.48
C ASN A 302 -18.42 -17.19 -17.34
N GLY A 303 -17.26 -16.72 -17.81
CA GLY A 303 -16.29 -17.55 -18.55
C GLY A 303 -15.84 -18.77 -17.74
N LEU A 304 -15.47 -18.56 -16.47
CA LEU A 304 -15.11 -19.63 -15.54
C LEU A 304 -16.24 -20.65 -15.33
N LEU A 305 -17.48 -20.18 -15.10
CA LEU A 305 -18.61 -21.09 -14.90
C LEU A 305 -19.02 -21.88 -16.16
N ALA A 306 -18.62 -21.43 -17.35
CA ALA A 306 -18.78 -22.17 -18.59
C ALA A 306 -17.71 -23.27 -18.77
N ASP A 307 -16.47 -23.03 -18.36
CA ASP A 307 -15.37 -24.03 -18.45
C ASP A 307 -15.34 -25.01 -17.28
N SER A 308 -15.85 -24.60 -16.12
CA SER A 308 -15.84 -25.36 -14.87
C SER A 308 -17.19 -25.27 -14.17
N PRO A 309 -18.24 -25.93 -14.69
CA PRO A 309 -19.58 -25.91 -14.09
C PRO A 309 -19.62 -26.41 -12.64
N ASP A 310 -18.70 -27.31 -12.29
CA ASP A 310 -18.54 -27.94 -10.98
C ASP A 310 -17.52 -27.23 -10.07
N TYR A 311 -17.18 -25.96 -10.36
CA TYR A 311 -16.22 -25.20 -9.55
C TYR A 311 -16.71 -25.05 -8.09
N ALA A 312 -15.90 -25.47 -7.12
CA ALA A 312 -16.32 -25.57 -5.72
C ALA A 312 -16.76 -24.26 -5.04
N GLY A 313 -16.43 -23.10 -5.62
CA GLY A 313 -16.90 -21.77 -5.18
C GLY A 313 -18.05 -21.19 -6.00
N LYS A 314 -18.77 -22.00 -6.78
CA LYS A 314 -19.84 -21.58 -7.73
C LYS A 314 -20.90 -20.67 -7.11
N GLN A 315 -21.30 -20.91 -5.87
CA GLN A 315 -22.30 -20.10 -5.17
C GLN A 315 -21.79 -18.70 -4.81
N ASN A 316 -20.50 -18.57 -4.45
CA ASN A 316 -19.85 -17.27 -4.29
C ASN A 316 -19.87 -16.50 -5.62
N ILE A 317 -19.57 -17.17 -6.73
CA ILE A 317 -19.57 -16.57 -8.07
C ILE A 317 -20.99 -16.14 -8.47
N TYR A 318 -22.00 -16.98 -8.26
CA TYR A 318 -23.39 -16.59 -8.54
C TYR A 318 -23.85 -15.41 -7.69
N PHE A 319 -23.48 -15.32 -6.41
CA PHE A 319 -23.83 -14.14 -5.60
C PHE A 319 -23.17 -12.87 -6.13
N ARG A 320 -21.85 -12.93 -6.41
CA ARG A 320 -21.09 -11.82 -7.00
C ARG A 320 -21.66 -11.38 -8.35
N LEU A 321 -21.98 -12.33 -9.23
CA LEU A 321 -22.64 -12.08 -10.52
C LEU A 321 -24.02 -11.43 -10.35
N GLY A 322 -24.81 -11.85 -9.37
CA GLY A 322 -26.12 -11.26 -9.05
C GLY A 322 -26.01 -9.80 -8.61
N VAL A 323 -25.10 -9.50 -7.67
CA VAL A 323 -24.85 -8.13 -7.16
C VAL A 323 -24.29 -7.23 -8.27
N ILE A 324 -23.33 -7.72 -9.07
CA ILE A 324 -22.76 -6.99 -10.21
C ILE A 324 -23.81 -6.72 -11.29
N ALA A 325 -24.66 -7.71 -11.60
CA ALA A 325 -25.77 -7.54 -12.54
C ALA A 325 -26.74 -6.45 -12.06
N ALA A 326 -27.17 -6.52 -10.79
CA ALA A 326 -28.13 -5.59 -10.21
C ALA A 326 -27.63 -4.14 -10.20
N TYR A 327 -26.40 -3.91 -9.73
CA TYR A 327 -25.96 -2.56 -9.33
C TYR A 327 -24.90 -1.93 -10.24
N ALA A 328 -24.04 -2.71 -10.88
CA ALA A 328 -23.07 -2.19 -11.85
C ALA A 328 -23.62 -2.25 -13.30
N LYS A 329 -24.22 -3.37 -13.70
CA LYS A 329 -24.79 -3.54 -15.06
C LYS A 329 -26.27 -3.10 -15.16
N LYS A 330 -26.91 -2.76 -14.04
CA LYS A 330 -28.31 -2.28 -13.93
C LYS A 330 -29.35 -3.25 -14.49
N ASP A 331 -29.04 -4.54 -14.51
CA ASP A 331 -29.88 -5.63 -15.03
C ASP A 331 -30.48 -6.44 -13.87
N ALA A 332 -31.63 -6.00 -13.38
CA ALA A 332 -32.37 -6.66 -12.31
C ALA A 332 -32.91 -8.06 -12.73
N GLY A 333 -33.15 -8.29 -14.02
CA GLY A 333 -33.63 -9.59 -14.52
C GLY A 333 -32.53 -10.64 -14.46
N LYS A 334 -31.33 -10.29 -14.93
CA LYS A 334 -30.16 -11.17 -14.86
C LYS A 334 -29.66 -11.35 -13.43
N ALA A 335 -29.76 -10.32 -12.58
CA ALA A 335 -29.52 -10.46 -11.15
C ALA A 335 -30.43 -11.53 -10.52
N ALA A 336 -31.73 -11.49 -10.82
CA ALA A 336 -32.69 -12.47 -10.33
C ALA A 336 -32.37 -13.90 -10.79
N GLU A 337 -31.95 -14.11 -12.05
CA GLU A 337 -31.49 -15.44 -12.51
C GLU A 337 -30.35 -16.00 -11.64
N TYR A 338 -29.35 -15.18 -11.30
CA TYR A 338 -28.22 -15.66 -10.50
C TYR A 338 -28.62 -15.92 -9.04
N PHE A 339 -29.40 -15.04 -8.42
CA PHE A 339 -29.85 -15.25 -7.04
C PHE A 339 -30.77 -16.47 -6.90
N LEU A 340 -31.64 -16.74 -7.89
CA LEU A 340 -32.45 -17.96 -7.94
C LEU A 340 -31.58 -19.22 -8.08
N LYS A 341 -30.51 -19.20 -8.88
CA LYS A 341 -29.58 -20.34 -8.97
C LYS A 341 -28.90 -20.66 -7.64
N ILE A 342 -28.56 -19.66 -6.81
CA ILE A 342 -28.01 -19.93 -5.48
C ILE A 342 -29.07 -20.61 -4.60
N LYS A 343 -30.28 -20.07 -4.58
CA LYS A 343 -31.41 -20.62 -3.83
C LYS A 343 -31.75 -22.06 -4.24
N ASP A 344 -31.72 -22.37 -5.54
CA ASP A 344 -32.19 -23.64 -6.08
C ASP A 344 -31.08 -24.70 -6.16
N GLU A 345 -29.81 -24.34 -6.42
CA GLU A 345 -28.66 -25.27 -6.41
C GLU A 345 -28.00 -25.42 -5.02
N PHE A 346 -28.06 -24.38 -4.18
CA PHE A 346 -27.38 -24.30 -2.87
C PHE A 346 -28.33 -23.86 -1.72
N PRO A 347 -29.52 -24.47 -1.53
CA PRO A 347 -30.56 -23.99 -0.60
C PRO A 347 -30.14 -23.91 0.89
N ASN A 348 -29.06 -24.60 1.26
CA ASN A 348 -28.51 -24.63 2.62
C ASN A 348 -27.27 -23.72 2.81
N ASP A 349 -26.84 -22.98 1.78
CA ASP A 349 -25.73 -22.02 1.88
C ASP A 349 -26.26 -20.65 2.36
N ILE A 350 -25.48 -19.92 3.14
CA ILE A 350 -25.86 -18.59 3.64
C ILE A 350 -26.13 -17.59 2.50
N LEU A 351 -25.49 -17.77 1.33
CA LEU A 351 -25.72 -16.96 0.15
C LEU A 351 -27.07 -17.21 -0.52
N ALA A 352 -27.77 -18.32 -0.22
CA ALA A 352 -29.17 -18.50 -0.64
C ALA A 352 -30.08 -17.53 0.12
N ALA A 353 -29.86 -17.37 1.44
CA ALA A 353 -30.55 -16.35 2.23
C ALA A 353 -30.19 -14.93 1.75
N SER A 354 -28.90 -14.62 1.53
CA SER A 354 -28.50 -13.33 0.97
C SER A 354 -29.11 -13.07 -0.42
N GLY A 355 -29.17 -14.07 -1.30
CA GLY A 355 -29.80 -13.97 -2.61
C GLY A 355 -31.31 -13.70 -2.54
N LEU A 356 -32.01 -14.34 -1.60
CA LEU A 356 -33.43 -14.06 -1.32
C LEU A 356 -33.67 -12.62 -0.81
N TYR A 357 -32.74 -12.04 -0.05
CA TYR A 357 -32.83 -10.63 0.37
C TYR A 357 -32.76 -9.69 -0.83
N GLN A 358 -31.81 -9.94 -1.73
CA GLN A 358 -31.60 -9.13 -2.94
C GLN A 358 -32.77 -9.26 -3.92
N LEU A 359 -33.32 -10.47 -4.09
CA LEU A 359 -34.57 -10.72 -4.82
C LEU A 359 -35.75 -9.93 -4.22
N GLY A 360 -35.95 -10.02 -2.90
CA GLY A 360 -37.00 -9.28 -2.20
C GLY A 360 -36.87 -7.76 -2.36
N LEU A 361 -35.64 -7.23 -2.22
CA LEU A 361 -35.32 -5.81 -2.37
C LEU A 361 -35.59 -5.29 -3.80
N LEU A 362 -35.16 -6.05 -4.81
CA LEU A 362 -35.44 -5.72 -6.22
C LEU A 362 -36.95 -5.74 -6.51
N SER A 363 -37.70 -6.71 -5.98
CA SER A 363 -39.17 -6.75 -6.09
C SER A 363 -39.85 -5.59 -5.36
N GLN A 364 -39.44 -5.26 -4.12
CA GLN A 364 -40.04 -4.18 -3.32
C GLN A 364 -39.80 -2.81 -3.97
N PHE A 365 -38.60 -2.58 -4.51
CA PHE A 365 -38.28 -1.36 -5.27
C PHE A 365 -39.15 -1.23 -6.53
N ASN A 366 -39.27 -2.32 -7.31
CA ASN A 366 -40.13 -2.39 -8.50
C ASN A 366 -41.64 -2.48 -8.17
N LYS A 367 -42.03 -2.30 -6.90
CA LYS A 367 -43.42 -2.31 -6.39
C LYS A 367 -44.16 -3.65 -6.56
N ASP A 368 -43.45 -4.74 -6.84
CA ASP A 368 -43.96 -6.11 -6.78
C ASP A 368 -43.94 -6.59 -5.32
N LEU A 369 -44.79 -5.98 -4.49
CA LEU A 369 -44.79 -6.19 -3.04
C LEU A 369 -45.16 -7.63 -2.66
N GLN A 370 -45.91 -8.33 -3.52
CA GLN A 370 -46.27 -9.73 -3.32
C GLN A 370 -45.03 -10.64 -3.44
N LYS A 371 -44.27 -10.57 -4.55
CA LYS A 371 -43.02 -11.33 -4.67
C LYS A 371 -41.98 -10.89 -3.65
N ALA A 372 -41.93 -9.59 -3.30
CA ALA A 372 -41.05 -9.11 -2.25
C ALA A 372 -41.31 -9.83 -0.92
N LYS A 373 -42.58 -9.90 -0.50
CA LYS A 373 -42.99 -10.64 0.69
C LYS A 373 -42.66 -12.14 0.58
N GLU A 374 -42.95 -12.78 -0.54
CA GLU A 374 -42.63 -14.21 -0.77
C GLU A 374 -41.13 -14.50 -0.63
N TYR A 375 -40.25 -13.67 -1.21
CA TYR A 375 -38.80 -13.84 -1.09
C TYR A 375 -38.29 -13.58 0.34
N TYR A 376 -38.83 -12.57 1.02
CA TYR A 376 -38.48 -12.28 2.41
C TYR A 376 -38.97 -13.38 3.37
N GLU A 377 -40.17 -13.93 3.20
CA GLU A 377 -40.67 -15.06 4.00
C GLU A 377 -39.83 -16.34 3.74
N ALA A 378 -39.47 -16.60 2.48
CA ALA A 378 -38.54 -17.68 2.13
C ALA A 378 -37.15 -17.50 2.76
N LEU A 379 -36.66 -16.27 2.90
CA LEU A 379 -35.42 -15.98 3.62
C LEU A 379 -35.53 -16.33 5.09
N ILE A 380 -36.59 -15.90 5.79
CA ILE A 380 -36.80 -16.24 7.20
C ILE A 380 -36.84 -17.77 7.41
N ALA A 381 -37.44 -18.51 6.45
CA ALA A 381 -37.45 -19.97 6.48
C ALA A 381 -36.05 -20.58 6.24
N SER A 382 -35.31 -20.11 5.24
CA SER A 382 -33.93 -20.54 4.96
C SER A 382 -32.97 -20.25 6.11
N ALA A 383 -33.02 -19.02 6.65
CA ALA A 383 -32.24 -18.60 7.82
C ALA A 383 -32.46 -19.52 9.03
N LYS A 384 -33.71 -19.91 9.30
CA LYS A 384 -34.05 -20.89 10.35
C LYS A 384 -33.53 -22.29 10.05
N LEU A 385 -33.56 -22.73 8.79
CA LEU A 385 -33.07 -24.04 8.36
C LEU A 385 -31.55 -24.18 8.55
N ILE A 386 -30.79 -23.13 8.22
CA ILE A 386 -29.32 -23.09 8.29
C ILE A 386 -28.79 -22.60 9.65
N GLY A 387 -29.67 -22.38 10.63
CA GLY A 387 -29.29 -22.07 12.02
C GLY A 387 -28.86 -20.62 12.30
N LEU A 388 -29.23 -19.64 11.47
CA LEU A 388 -28.98 -18.23 11.78
C LEU A 388 -29.80 -17.81 13.00
N ASP A 389 -29.15 -17.12 13.95
CA ASP A 389 -29.82 -16.51 15.09
C ASP A 389 -30.83 -15.47 14.61
N ALA A 390 -32.13 -15.77 14.73
CA ALA A 390 -33.18 -14.96 14.15
C ALA A 390 -33.31 -13.55 14.76
N ASP A 391 -32.74 -13.33 15.95
CA ASP A 391 -32.86 -12.07 16.69
C ASP A 391 -31.52 -11.30 16.76
N LYS A 392 -30.42 -11.89 16.27
CA LYS A 392 -29.10 -11.22 16.16
C LYS A 392 -28.52 -11.18 14.74
N ASN A 393 -28.99 -12.03 13.82
CA ASN A 393 -28.48 -12.04 12.45
C ASN A 393 -28.99 -10.83 11.68
N GLU A 394 -28.06 -9.96 11.28
CA GLU A 394 -28.33 -8.72 10.55
C GLU A 394 -29.26 -8.88 9.35
N LEU A 395 -29.04 -9.90 8.51
CA LEU A 395 -29.86 -10.15 7.32
C LEU A 395 -31.31 -10.49 7.69
N VAL A 396 -31.52 -11.25 8.77
CA VAL A 396 -32.85 -11.56 9.29
C VAL A 396 -33.53 -10.31 9.87
N LEU A 397 -32.79 -9.46 10.58
CA LEU A 397 -33.30 -8.20 11.13
C LEU A 397 -33.67 -7.21 10.02
N LEU A 398 -32.83 -7.04 9.01
CA LEU A 398 -33.14 -6.25 7.81
C LEU A 398 -34.37 -6.79 7.09
N THR A 399 -34.50 -8.11 6.93
CA THR A 399 -35.67 -8.75 6.31
C THR A 399 -36.96 -8.46 7.09
N ARG A 400 -36.90 -8.48 8.44
CA ARG A 400 -38.02 -8.08 9.30
C ARG A 400 -38.38 -6.59 9.14
N GLU A 401 -37.40 -5.70 8.96
CA GLU A 401 -37.70 -4.29 8.60
C GLU A 401 -38.46 -4.20 7.27
N ARG A 402 -37.99 -4.87 6.21
CA ARG A 402 -38.59 -4.80 4.86
C ARG A 402 -40.00 -5.40 4.82
N LEU A 403 -40.23 -6.52 5.51
CA LEU A 403 -41.58 -7.10 5.67
C LEU A 403 -42.53 -6.12 6.37
N LYS A 404 -42.06 -5.48 7.45
CA LYS A 404 -42.83 -4.48 8.19
C LYS A 404 -43.14 -3.22 7.36
N GLU A 405 -42.21 -2.77 6.51
CA GLU A 405 -42.47 -1.69 5.54
C GLU A 405 -43.62 -2.06 4.58
N ILE A 406 -43.63 -3.30 4.06
CA ILE A 406 -44.71 -3.78 3.17
C ILE A 406 -46.05 -3.82 3.92
N GLU A 407 -46.08 -4.38 5.13
CA GLU A 407 -47.31 -4.51 5.94
C GLU A 407 -47.88 -3.16 6.37
N GLU A 408 -47.03 -2.20 6.74
CA GLU A 408 -47.43 -0.84 7.11
C GLU A 408 -47.59 0.09 5.88
N THR A 409 -47.48 -0.43 4.65
CA THR A 409 -47.55 0.32 3.37
C THR A 409 -46.60 1.54 3.34
N ARG A 410 -45.41 1.39 3.93
CA ARG A 410 -44.35 2.40 3.93
C ARG A 410 -43.41 2.23 2.73
N GLU A 411 -42.69 3.29 2.43
CA GLU A 411 -41.56 3.21 1.50
C GLU A 411 -40.35 2.51 2.14
N LEU A 412 -39.43 2.05 1.28
CA LEU A 412 -38.08 1.64 1.69
C LEU A 412 -37.41 2.75 2.53
N LYS A 413 -36.75 2.36 3.63
CA LYS A 413 -35.86 3.20 4.45
C LYS A 413 -35.01 4.15 3.60
N TYR A 414 -34.98 5.44 3.98
CA TYR A 414 -34.55 6.56 3.12
C TYR A 414 -33.26 6.32 2.32
N GLY A 415 -32.12 6.06 2.97
CA GLY A 415 -30.86 5.81 2.26
C GLY A 415 -30.87 4.61 1.30
N LEU A 416 -31.64 3.56 1.62
CA LEU A 416 -31.82 2.40 0.75
C LEU A 416 -32.71 2.74 -0.46
N LYS A 417 -33.77 3.53 -0.26
CA LYS A 417 -34.57 4.09 -1.37
C LYS A 417 -33.70 4.95 -2.29
N LEU A 418 -32.89 5.85 -1.72
CA LEU A 418 -32.00 6.72 -2.49
C LEU A 418 -30.95 5.93 -3.27
N PHE A 419 -30.34 4.92 -2.66
CA PHE A 419 -29.39 4.04 -3.34
C PHE A 419 -30.04 3.35 -4.55
N MET A 420 -31.19 2.69 -4.35
CA MET A 420 -31.88 1.97 -5.41
C MET A 420 -32.35 2.94 -6.53
N GLU A 421 -32.90 4.10 -6.18
CA GLU A 421 -33.24 5.12 -7.18
C GLU A 421 -32.01 5.62 -7.95
N GLY A 422 -30.88 5.85 -7.27
CA GLY A 422 -29.65 6.33 -7.89
C GLY A 422 -28.99 5.30 -8.80
N VAL A 423 -29.09 4.00 -8.49
CA VAL A 423 -28.64 2.92 -9.37
C VAL A 423 -29.43 2.95 -10.68
N PHE A 424 -30.75 2.99 -10.63
CA PHE A 424 -31.58 2.88 -11.84
C PHE A 424 -31.81 4.23 -12.56
N LYS A 425 -31.31 5.33 -12.03
CA LYS A 425 -31.23 6.65 -12.69
C LYS A 425 -29.84 6.89 -13.29
N ALA A 426 -29.71 8.00 -14.02
CA ALA A 426 -28.42 8.60 -14.32
C ALA A 426 -28.16 9.70 -13.27
N LEU A 427 -27.05 9.59 -12.54
CA LEU A 427 -26.60 10.56 -11.54
C LEU A 427 -25.28 11.20 -12.00
N PRO A 428 -24.99 12.47 -11.61
CA PRO A 428 -23.83 13.21 -12.12
C PRO A 428 -22.48 12.71 -11.57
N LEU A 429 -22.42 12.16 -10.36
CA LEU A 429 -21.18 11.85 -9.66
C LEU A 429 -20.85 10.36 -9.70
N SER A 430 -19.60 10.04 -10.05
CA SER A 430 -19.02 8.71 -9.83
C SER A 430 -18.57 8.58 -8.37
N VAL A 431 -19.09 7.57 -7.66
CA VAL A 431 -18.86 7.36 -6.23
C VAL A 431 -18.10 6.05 -6.02
N ASP A 432 -16.88 6.17 -5.53
CA ASP A 432 -15.99 5.06 -5.26
C ASP A 432 -16.13 4.62 -3.80
N LEU A 433 -17.02 3.66 -3.53
CA LEU A 433 -17.14 3.02 -2.22
C LEU A 433 -16.16 1.84 -2.10
N THR A 434 -15.23 1.89 -1.15
CA THR A 434 -14.11 0.93 -1.00
C THR A 434 -14.04 0.37 0.42
N ALA A 435 -13.87 -0.95 0.56
CA ALA A 435 -13.69 -1.60 1.87
C ALA A 435 -12.23 -1.97 2.18
N ARG A 436 -11.81 -1.84 3.44
CA ARG A 436 -10.48 -2.19 3.96
C ARG A 436 -10.58 -2.81 5.37
N PRO A 437 -10.20 -4.08 5.56
CA PRO A 437 -9.86 -5.06 4.53
C PRO A 437 -11.10 -5.48 3.71
N TRP A 438 -10.90 -5.90 2.45
CA TRP A 438 -11.99 -6.41 1.58
C TRP A 438 -12.55 -7.78 2.04
N GLN A 439 -11.84 -8.47 2.94
CA GLN A 439 -12.26 -9.71 3.60
C GLN A 439 -11.82 -9.69 5.06
N GLY A 440 -12.56 -10.32 5.96
CA GLY A 440 -12.20 -10.40 7.39
C GLY A 440 -12.87 -11.56 8.11
N ALA A 441 -12.49 -11.81 9.36
CA ALA A 441 -13.10 -12.81 10.23
C ALA A 441 -14.27 -12.21 11.06
N ILE A 442 -15.03 -13.04 11.77
CA ILE A 442 -16.14 -12.59 12.63
C ILE A 442 -15.63 -11.71 13.76
N GLY A 443 -16.19 -10.51 13.85
CA GLY A 443 -15.83 -9.47 14.82
C GLY A 443 -14.63 -8.60 14.44
N GLU A 444 -13.90 -8.91 13.36
CA GLU A 444 -12.79 -8.06 12.89
C GLU A 444 -13.28 -6.73 12.30
N PRO A 445 -12.54 -5.63 12.48
CA PRO A 445 -12.95 -4.31 12.00
C PRO A 445 -12.79 -4.19 10.47
N ILE A 446 -13.89 -3.83 9.81
CA ILE A 446 -13.94 -3.42 8.41
C ILE A 446 -14.15 -1.91 8.34
N LYS A 447 -13.28 -1.20 7.63
CA LYS A 447 -13.46 0.22 7.33
C LYS A 447 -13.88 0.40 5.88
N PHE A 448 -15.05 1.00 5.67
CA PHE A 448 -15.49 1.51 4.39
C PHE A 448 -15.08 2.98 4.25
N VAL A 449 -14.65 3.37 3.05
CA VAL A 449 -14.28 4.74 2.68
C VAL A 449 -14.93 5.08 1.35
N VAL A 450 -15.48 6.29 1.25
CA VAL A 450 -16.03 6.87 0.03
C VAL A 450 -15.04 7.88 -0.54
N ALA A 451 -14.68 7.71 -1.82
CA ALA A 451 -14.05 8.74 -2.61
C ALA A 451 -14.99 9.21 -3.74
N THR A 452 -14.87 10.47 -4.14
CA THR A 452 -15.71 11.12 -5.16
C THR A 452 -14.84 11.81 -6.19
N SER A 453 -14.97 11.45 -7.46
CA SER A 453 -14.25 12.11 -8.55
C SER A 453 -15.13 13.14 -9.24
N ASP A 454 -15.20 14.35 -8.69
CA ASP A 454 -15.82 15.50 -9.36
C ASP A 454 -14.77 16.26 -10.21
N PRO A 455 -14.90 16.30 -11.55
CA PRO A 455 -13.97 17.03 -12.42
C PRO A 455 -14.24 18.55 -12.49
N GLN A 456 -15.28 19.08 -11.83
CA GLN A 456 -15.69 20.48 -11.90
C GLN A 456 -15.36 21.29 -10.63
N THR A 457 -15.12 20.64 -9.49
CA THR A 457 -14.80 21.34 -8.23
C THR A 457 -13.36 21.85 -8.22
N GLY A 458 -13.21 23.16 -8.03
CA GLY A 458 -11.93 23.78 -7.66
C GLY A 458 -11.54 23.49 -6.21
N CYS A 459 -10.80 24.41 -5.58
CA CYS A 459 -10.22 24.22 -4.23
C CYS A 459 -11.23 24.18 -3.05
N MET A 460 -12.51 23.89 -3.28
CA MET A 460 -13.52 23.67 -2.25
C MET A 460 -14.23 22.33 -2.49
N THR A 461 -14.03 21.38 -1.57
CA THR A 461 -14.73 20.09 -1.57
C THR A 461 -16.23 20.31 -1.29
N PRO A 462 -17.15 19.69 -2.06
CA PRO A 462 -18.57 19.72 -1.75
C PRO A 462 -18.89 19.12 -0.38
N ILE A 463 -19.93 19.64 0.29
CA ILE A 463 -20.46 19.07 1.52
C ILE A 463 -21.61 18.13 1.15
N TYR A 464 -21.33 16.82 1.16
CA TYR A 464 -22.33 15.77 0.96
C TYR A 464 -22.87 15.23 2.29
N SER A 465 -24.13 14.78 2.27
CA SER A 465 -24.62 13.80 3.24
C SER A 465 -24.48 12.38 2.71
N TYR A 466 -24.08 11.45 3.58
CA TYR A 466 -23.72 10.07 3.27
C TYR A 466 -24.77 9.12 3.87
N GLU A 467 -25.67 8.66 3.01
CA GLU A 467 -26.80 7.81 3.36
C GLU A 467 -26.43 6.34 3.19
N TRP A 468 -25.77 5.77 4.20
CA TRP A 468 -25.35 4.37 4.24
C TRP A 468 -26.53 3.41 4.44
N SER A 469 -26.51 2.28 3.75
CA SER A 469 -27.51 1.21 3.89
C SER A 469 -26.98 -0.16 3.43
N GLY A 470 -27.83 -1.19 3.44
CA GLY A 470 -27.42 -2.58 3.19
C GLY A 470 -27.04 -3.29 4.49
N GLU A 471 -26.12 -4.26 4.41
CA GLU A 471 -25.54 -4.93 5.59
C GLU A 471 -24.42 -4.07 6.17
N THR A 472 -24.74 -3.02 6.92
CA THR A 472 -23.77 -2.08 7.53
C THR A 472 -23.01 -2.62 8.74
N GLY A 473 -23.31 -3.83 9.22
CA GLY A 473 -22.72 -4.46 10.39
C GLY A 473 -23.16 -3.82 11.72
N SER A 474 -22.39 -4.06 12.78
CA SER A 474 -22.78 -3.81 14.18
C SER A 474 -22.75 -2.33 14.64
N VAL A 475 -22.97 -1.36 13.75
CA VAL A 475 -22.90 0.08 14.06
C VAL A 475 -24.23 0.59 14.62
N PRO A 476 -24.29 1.05 15.89
CA PRO A 476 -25.56 1.48 16.50
C PRO A 476 -26.04 2.86 16.01
N ASN A 477 -25.12 3.73 15.58
CA ASN A 477 -25.42 5.03 15.00
C ASN A 477 -24.59 5.18 13.71
N ILE A 478 -25.23 5.01 12.55
CA ILE A 478 -24.58 5.19 11.25
C ILE A 478 -24.11 6.66 11.14
N PRO A 479 -22.81 6.91 10.82
CA PRO A 479 -22.29 8.26 10.70
C PRO A 479 -22.67 8.90 9.36
N ASN A 480 -23.10 10.16 9.39
CA ASN A 480 -23.14 11.00 8.19
C ASN A 480 -21.72 11.48 7.87
N ALA A 481 -20.91 10.59 7.29
CA ALA A 481 -19.49 10.81 6.99
C ALA A 481 -19.04 9.95 5.78
N PRO A 482 -17.95 10.33 5.09
CA PRO A 482 -17.34 9.53 4.01
C PRO A 482 -16.68 8.23 4.50
N GLU A 483 -16.73 7.92 5.79
CA GLU A 483 -16.14 6.70 6.36
C GLU A 483 -17.12 5.99 7.29
N LEU A 484 -17.21 4.66 7.19
CA LEU A 484 -17.99 3.79 8.06
C LEU A 484 -17.08 2.68 8.59
N ALA A 485 -16.80 2.67 9.90
CA ALA A 485 -16.09 1.59 10.57
C ALA A 485 -17.10 0.66 11.26
N THR A 486 -17.00 -0.65 11.00
CA THR A 486 -17.96 -1.66 11.44
C THR A 486 -17.29 -3.01 11.70
N ASN A 487 -18.04 -3.98 12.22
CA ASN A 487 -17.68 -5.39 12.18
C ASN A 487 -18.95 -6.26 12.03
N TYR A 488 -18.75 -7.54 11.70
CA TYR A 488 -19.83 -8.47 11.36
C TYR A 488 -19.86 -9.68 12.29
N ALA A 489 -21.06 -10.02 12.77
CA ALA A 489 -21.32 -11.17 13.63
C ALA A 489 -21.67 -12.47 12.85
N SER A 490 -21.57 -12.46 11.52
CA SER A 490 -21.90 -13.61 10.66
C SER A 490 -21.06 -13.63 9.39
N VAL A 491 -20.79 -14.83 8.89
CA VAL A 491 -20.08 -15.08 7.62
C VAL A 491 -20.90 -14.67 6.38
N GLY A 492 -20.32 -14.87 5.21
CA GLY A 492 -20.95 -14.66 3.91
C GLY A 492 -20.34 -13.49 3.14
N ILE A 493 -21.01 -13.07 2.07
CA ILE A 493 -20.63 -11.88 1.30
C ILE A 493 -21.62 -10.77 1.65
N LYS A 494 -21.13 -9.76 2.38
CA LYS A 494 -21.88 -8.60 2.85
C LYS A 494 -21.96 -7.54 1.78
N VAL A 495 -23.16 -7.00 1.54
CA VAL A 495 -23.35 -5.94 0.54
C VAL A 495 -23.70 -4.62 1.23
N VAL A 496 -22.79 -3.65 1.12
CA VAL A 496 -22.96 -2.29 1.66
C VAL A 496 -23.25 -1.32 0.51
N TYR A 497 -24.13 -0.38 0.80
CA TYR A 497 -24.56 0.68 -0.11
C TYR A 497 -24.30 2.06 0.50
N VAL A 498 -24.04 3.05 -0.33
CA VAL A 498 -24.06 4.46 0.05
C VAL A 498 -24.72 5.30 -1.05
N ALA A 499 -25.57 6.24 -0.65
CA ALA A 499 -26.04 7.31 -1.52
C ALA A 499 -25.51 8.66 -1.04
N LEU A 500 -25.06 9.51 -1.96
CA LEU A 500 -24.57 10.85 -1.67
C LEU A 500 -25.63 11.87 -2.03
N VAL A 501 -26.01 12.68 -1.05
CA VAL A 501 -27.00 13.76 -1.20
C VAL A 501 -26.28 15.09 -1.07
N GLY A 502 -26.29 15.87 -2.15
CA GLY A 502 -25.81 17.24 -2.16
C GLY A 502 -26.97 18.25 -2.16
N PRO A 503 -26.69 19.55 -2.36
CA PRO A 503 -27.70 20.62 -2.23
C PRO A 503 -28.89 20.53 -3.18
N GLN A 504 -28.77 19.75 -4.27
CA GLN A 504 -29.84 19.57 -5.27
C GLN A 504 -30.52 18.18 -5.18
N GLY A 505 -30.18 17.36 -4.19
CA GLY A 505 -30.69 16.00 -4.02
C GLY A 505 -29.61 14.93 -4.23
N PRO A 506 -29.98 13.71 -4.65
CA PRO A 506 -29.01 12.63 -4.87
C PRO A 506 -28.06 12.94 -6.02
N GLU A 507 -26.75 12.93 -5.76
CA GLU A 507 -25.72 13.25 -6.75
C GLU A 507 -24.90 12.02 -7.18
N GLY A 508 -24.82 10.97 -6.35
CA GLY A 508 -24.17 9.71 -6.73
C GLY A 508 -24.49 8.54 -5.79
N VAL A 509 -24.15 7.32 -6.21
CA VAL A 509 -24.33 6.08 -5.43
C VAL A 509 -23.17 5.12 -5.62
N GLY A 510 -22.81 4.39 -4.56
CA GLY A 510 -21.78 3.34 -4.59
C GLY A 510 -22.23 2.10 -3.84
N PHE A 511 -21.70 0.94 -4.23
CA PHE A 511 -21.88 -0.33 -3.51
C PHE A 511 -20.54 -1.05 -3.36
N GLU A 512 -20.41 -1.90 -2.36
CA GLU A 512 -19.23 -2.74 -2.14
C GLU A 512 -19.61 -4.09 -1.53
N MET A 513 -18.86 -5.12 -1.90
CA MET A 513 -18.94 -6.49 -1.37
C MET A 513 -17.74 -6.79 -0.47
N VAL A 514 -18.00 -7.27 0.74
CA VAL A 514 -16.98 -7.70 1.71
C VAL A 514 -17.23 -9.15 2.11
N GLN A 515 -16.19 -9.99 2.12
CA GLN A 515 -16.34 -11.41 2.47
C GLN A 515 -15.95 -11.67 3.92
N ILE A 516 -16.91 -12.10 4.75
CA ILE A 516 -16.71 -12.43 6.15
C ILE A 516 -16.60 -13.95 6.31
N LYS A 517 -15.61 -14.40 7.09
CA LYS A 517 -15.23 -15.80 7.27
C LYS A 517 -15.24 -16.18 8.75
N GLU A 518 -15.26 -17.48 9.04
CA GLU A 518 -15.10 -17.97 10.40
C GLU A 518 -13.69 -17.68 10.93
N ASN A 519 -13.57 -17.54 12.25
CA ASN A 519 -12.29 -17.35 12.92
C ASN A 519 -11.53 -18.69 12.88
N LYS A 520 -10.25 -18.65 12.49
CA LYS A 520 -9.37 -19.83 12.38
C LYS A 520 -8.68 -20.18 13.70
#